data_AF-A0A848SRA8-F1
#
_entry.id   AF-A0A848SRA8-F1
#
_cell.length_a   1.000
_cell.length_b   1.000
_cell.length_c   1.000
_cell.angle_alpha   90.00
_cell.angle_beta   90.00
_cell.angle_gamma   90.00
#
_symmetry.space_group_name_H-M   'P 1'
#
loop_
_entity.id
_entity.type
_entity.pdbx_description
1 polymer ?
#
loop_
_entity_poly.entity_id
_entity_poly.type
_entity_poly.pdbx_seq_one_letter_code
_entity_poly.pdbx_strand_id
1 'polypeptide(L)'
;MLLDTCLLAVLLFAYWKWNKLFAGLLVGLFFIVDGLFFAANLTKIPEGGWFPLLVGGMAFVILTSWAKGRSLIIAQMRETAMPVQVFVKSAAGEATRVPGTAIFMTTSPEGVPHALLHNLKHNKVLHERIVLLTVSILDQPHVAESDRVRCEDLGAGFHRIVLRYGFMQDTDVPRALERVTTCGPPFRMIETSFFLARQTLLSSKNPGMAPWREKIFAWMLRNAESAMQFFRLPTNRVIELGSQVEI
;
A
#
# COMPACT_ATOMS: atom_id res chain seq x y z
N MET A 1 22.88 -14.35 16.53
CA MET A 1 24.14 -15.11 16.66
C MET A 1 24.42 -15.88 15.39
N LEU A 2 23.81 -17.05 15.12
CA LEU A 2 24.10 -17.81 13.88
C LEU A 2 23.83 -17.01 12.58
N LEU A 3 22.71 -16.29 12.49
CA LEU A 3 22.42 -15.41 11.35
C LEU A 3 23.45 -14.28 11.19
N ASP A 4 23.94 -13.72 12.29
CA ASP A 4 24.96 -12.67 12.29
C ASP A 4 26.30 -13.23 11.78
N THR A 5 26.64 -14.47 12.17
CA THR A 5 27.81 -15.19 11.65
C THR A 5 27.69 -15.47 10.14
N CYS A 6 26.50 -15.79 9.63
CA CYS A 6 26.25 -15.88 8.19
C CYS A 6 26.46 -14.54 7.48
N LEU A 7 25.93 -13.45 8.03
CA LEU A 7 26.11 -12.10 7.47
C LEU A 7 27.57 -11.65 7.52
N LEU A 8 28.29 -11.96 8.62
CA LEU A 8 29.72 -11.71 8.77
C LEU A 8 30.52 -12.50 7.73
N ALA A 9 30.17 -13.75 7.46
CA ALA A 9 30.82 -14.54 6.41
C ALA A 9 30.66 -13.86 5.04
N VAL A 10 29.44 -13.45 4.68
CA VAL A 10 29.20 -12.70 3.43
C VAL A 10 30.04 -11.43 3.39
N LEU A 11 30.12 -10.67 4.49
CA LEU A 11 30.90 -9.44 4.56
C LEU A 11 32.41 -9.69 4.37
N LEU A 12 32.99 -10.66 5.09
CA LEU A 12 34.43 -10.96 5.07
C LEU A 12 34.88 -11.50 3.71
N PHE A 13 34.06 -12.34 3.07
CA PHE A 13 34.41 -12.97 1.79
C PHE A 13 34.01 -12.15 0.57
N ALA A 14 32.80 -11.57 0.54
CA ALA A 14 32.29 -10.89 -0.64
C ALA A 14 32.66 -9.39 -0.69
N TYR A 15 32.67 -8.72 0.47
CA TYR A 15 32.88 -7.28 0.53
C TYR A 15 34.32 -6.90 0.91
N TRP A 16 34.83 -7.38 2.05
CA TRP A 16 36.17 -7.06 2.54
C TRP A 16 37.30 -7.91 1.93
N LYS A 17 36.96 -9.02 1.25
CA LYS A 17 37.90 -9.89 0.52
C LYS A 17 39.14 -10.26 1.33
N TRP A 18 38.94 -10.60 2.60
CA TRP A 18 40.03 -11.03 3.48
C TRP A 18 40.71 -12.29 2.96
N ASN A 19 41.94 -12.55 3.45
CA ASN A 19 42.63 -13.80 3.17
C ASN A 19 41.69 -14.98 3.52
N LYS A 20 41.36 -15.78 2.50
CA LYS A 20 40.34 -16.84 2.58
C LYS A 20 40.62 -17.82 3.72
N LEU A 21 41.91 -18.06 4.02
CA LEU A 21 42.31 -18.97 5.10
C LEU A 21 41.95 -18.39 6.48
N PHE A 22 42.30 -17.12 6.72
CA PHE A 22 42.05 -16.46 8.00
C PHE A 22 40.56 -16.18 8.20
N ALA A 23 39.88 -15.70 7.16
CA ALA A 23 38.43 -15.51 7.17
C ALA A 23 37.68 -16.84 7.39
N GLY A 24 38.13 -17.91 6.75
CA GLY A 24 37.55 -19.25 6.92
C GLY A 24 37.74 -19.79 8.34
N LEU A 25 38.92 -19.61 8.94
CA LEU A 25 39.19 -20.05 10.31
C LEU A 25 38.33 -19.28 11.32
N LEU A 26 38.25 -17.96 11.18
CA LEU A 26 37.44 -17.11 12.06
C LEU A 26 35.95 -17.43 11.93
N VAL A 27 35.41 -17.45 10.70
CA VAL A 27 34.00 -17.81 10.46
C VAL A 27 33.71 -19.22 10.94
N GLY A 28 34.61 -20.18 10.71
CA GLY A 28 34.49 -21.55 11.18
C GLY A 28 34.39 -21.65 12.70
N LEU A 29 35.24 -20.92 13.43
CA LEU A 29 35.20 -20.86 14.88
C LEU A 29 33.84 -20.33 15.39
N PHE A 30 33.37 -19.21 14.84
CA PHE A 30 32.07 -18.65 15.21
C PHE A 30 30.91 -19.60 14.84
N PHE A 31 30.97 -20.26 13.67
CA PHE A 31 29.96 -21.24 13.27
C PHE A 31 29.90 -22.43 14.21
N ILE A 32 31.04 -22.90 14.72
CA ILE A 32 31.09 -24.01 15.68
C ILE A 32 30.41 -23.58 16.99
N VAL A 33 30.79 -22.42 17.54
CA VAL A 33 30.23 -21.91 18.80
C VAL A 33 28.72 -21.66 18.67
N ASP A 34 28.32 -20.93 17.63
CA ASP A 34 26.91 -20.62 17.38
C ASP A 34 26.09 -21.87 17.03
N GLY A 35 26.68 -22.81 16.30
CA GLY A 35 26.06 -24.08 15.94
C GLY A 35 25.81 -24.96 17.17
N LEU A 36 26.78 -25.06 18.07
CA LEU A 36 26.64 -25.74 19.36
C LEU A 36 25.57 -25.06 20.23
N PHE A 37 25.59 -23.74 20.30
CA PHE A 37 24.59 -22.98 21.05
C PHE A 37 23.18 -23.18 20.46
N PHE A 38 23.04 -23.15 19.13
CA PHE A 38 21.79 -23.43 18.45
C PHE A 38 21.31 -24.86 18.76
N ALA A 39 22.18 -25.86 18.61
CA ALA A 39 21.90 -27.26 18.93
C ALA A 39 21.38 -27.43 20.37
N ALA A 40 22.02 -26.78 21.34
CA ALA A 40 21.60 -26.78 22.74
C ALA A 40 20.23 -26.10 22.98
N ASN A 41 19.82 -25.19 22.11
CA ASN A 41 18.47 -24.60 22.18
C ASN A 41 17.42 -25.48 21.49
N LEU A 42 17.78 -26.28 20.48
CA LEU A 42 16.81 -27.22 19.87
C LEU A 42 16.29 -28.25 20.87
N THR A 43 17.12 -28.69 21.83
CA THR A 43 16.68 -29.65 22.85
C THR A 43 15.57 -29.11 23.76
N LYS A 44 15.43 -27.78 23.85
CA LYS A 44 14.35 -27.11 24.61
C LYS A 44 13.04 -26.99 23.82
N ILE A 45 13.02 -27.34 22.52
CA ILE A 45 11.81 -27.25 21.70
C ILE A 45 10.70 -28.17 22.26
N PRO A 46 10.96 -29.46 22.56
CA PRO A 46 9.95 -30.32 23.18
C PRO A 46 9.51 -29.84 24.57
N GLU A 47 10.41 -29.20 25.32
CA GLU A 47 10.19 -28.73 26.70
C GLU A 47 9.41 -27.40 26.78
N GLY A 48 8.99 -26.83 25.63
CA GLY A 48 8.16 -25.63 25.58
C GLY A 48 8.55 -24.63 24.50
N GLY A 49 9.72 -24.78 23.87
CA GLY A 49 10.16 -23.93 22.75
C GLY A 49 9.30 -24.08 21.49
N TRP A 50 8.52 -25.16 21.36
CA TRP A 50 7.61 -25.36 20.23
C TRP A 50 6.48 -24.33 20.18
N PHE A 51 6.03 -23.80 21.33
CA PHE A 51 4.88 -22.90 21.36
C PHE A 51 5.20 -21.52 20.74
N PRO A 52 6.28 -20.81 21.14
CA PRO A 52 6.69 -19.57 20.46
C PRO A 52 6.98 -19.77 18.96
N LEU A 53 7.54 -20.92 18.58
CA LEU A 53 7.77 -21.26 17.16
C LEU A 53 6.46 -21.42 16.39
N LEU A 54 5.46 -22.08 16.99
CA LEU A 54 4.14 -22.23 16.40
C LEU A 54 3.44 -20.87 16.25
N VAL A 55 3.44 -20.04 17.30
CA VAL A 55 2.85 -18.70 17.25
C VAL A 55 3.55 -17.83 16.20
N GLY A 56 4.89 -17.84 16.18
CA GLY A 56 5.68 -17.13 15.17
C GLY A 56 5.41 -17.62 13.75
N GLY A 57 5.30 -18.95 13.57
CA GLY A 57 4.94 -19.57 12.29
C GLY A 57 3.54 -19.16 11.82
N MET A 58 2.54 -19.15 12.71
CA MET A 58 1.20 -18.67 12.40
C MET A 58 1.20 -17.19 12.01
N ALA A 59 1.86 -16.33 12.80
CA ALA A 59 1.98 -14.91 12.50
C ALA A 59 2.70 -14.68 11.17
N PHE A 60 3.76 -15.43 10.87
CA PHE A 60 4.48 -15.38 9.61
C PHE A 60 3.57 -15.75 8.43
N VAL A 61 2.79 -16.82 8.54
CA VAL A 61 1.83 -17.23 7.51
C VAL A 61 0.76 -16.16 7.27
N ILE A 62 0.24 -15.54 8.33
CA ILE A 62 -0.73 -14.44 8.26
C ILE A 62 -0.12 -13.23 7.55
N LEU A 63 1.03 -12.75 8.02
CA LEU A 63 1.70 -11.55 7.49
C LEU A 63 2.14 -11.75 6.04
N THR A 64 2.71 -12.90 5.70
CA THR A 64 3.12 -13.18 4.32
C THR A 64 1.92 -13.36 3.39
N SER A 65 0.80 -13.91 3.87
CA SER A 65 -0.45 -13.98 3.09
C SER A 65 -1.04 -12.59 2.85
N TRP A 66 -1.01 -11.71 3.85
CA TRP A 66 -1.38 -10.30 3.68
C TRP A 66 -0.50 -9.57 2.67
N ALA A 67 0.82 -9.66 2.82
CA ALA A 67 1.77 -8.99 1.94
C ALA A 67 1.60 -9.46 0.49
N LYS A 68 1.48 -10.78 0.26
CA LYS A 68 1.26 -11.34 -1.07
C LYS A 68 -0.10 -10.90 -1.65
N GLY A 69 -1.18 -11.02 -0.89
CA GLY A 69 -2.52 -10.61 -1.34
C GLY A 69 -2.60 -9.13 -1.71
N ARG A 70 -2.01 -8.24 -0.89
CA ARG A 70 -1.90 -6.81 -1.21
C ARG A 70 -1.09 -6.55 -2.48
N SER A 71 0.02 -7.26 -2.68
CA SER A 71 0.83 -7.11 -3.89
C SER A 71 0.08 -7.51 -5.16
N LEU A 72 -0.74 -8.57 -5.10
CA LEU A 72 -1.57 -9.03 -6.21
C LEU A 72 -2.66 -8.02 -6.56
N ILE A 73 -3.37 -7.49 -5.56
CA ILE A 73 -4.37 -6.42 -5.78
C ILE A 73 -3.73 -5.23 -6.49
N ILE A 74 -2.57 -4.78 -6.01
CA ILE A 74 -1.89 -3.61 -6.59
C ILE A 74 -1.44 -3.90 -8.02
N ALA A 75 -0.93 -5.10 -8.30
CA ALA A 75 -0.54 -5.52 -9.65
C ALA A 75 -1.76 -5.51 -10.60
N GLN A 76 -2.87 -6.13 -10.21
CA GLN A 76 -4.10 -6.16 -11.01
C GLN A 76 -4.65 -4.76 -11.29
N MET A 77 -4.58 -3.86 -10.30
CA MET A 77 -5.00 -2.46 -10.47
C MET A 77 -4.10 -1.71 -11.45
N ARG A 78 -2.80 -2.00 -11.50
CA ARG A 78 -1.88 -1.40 -12.46
C ARG A 78 -2.11 -1.90 -13.89
N GLU A 79 -2.38 -3.19 -14.06
CA GLU A 79 -2.66 -3.77 -15.37
C GLU A 79 -3.94 -3.22 -16.01
N THR A 80 -4.95 -2.93 -15.19
CA THR A 80 -6.24 -2.36 -15.63
C THR A 80 -6.27 -0.83 -15.64
N ALA A 81 -5.20 -0.16 -15.21
CA ALA A 81 -5.14 1.29 -15.15
C ALA A 81 -4.96 1.91 -16.55
N MET A 82 -5.94 2.71 -16.97
CA MET A 82 -5.82 3.55 -18.16
C MET A 82 -5.00 4.81 -17.85
N PRO A 83 -4.10 5.28 -18.76
CA PRO A 83 -3.42 6.56 -18.59
C PRO A 83 -4.41 7.74 -18.53
N VAL A 84 -4.25 8.64 -17.56
CA VAL A 84 -5.18 9.76 -17.34
C VAL A 84 -5.28 10.67 -18.56
N GLN A 85 -4.15 10.93 -19.23
CA GLN A 85 -4.12 11.77 -20.43
C GLN A 85 -4.95 11.20 -21.58
N VAL A 86 -5.00 9.87 -21.71
CA VAL A 86 -5.84 9.20 -22.70
C VAL A 86 -7.31 9.37 -22.35
N PHE A 87 -7.67 9.13 -21.08
CA PHE A 87 -9.04 9.29 -20.58
C PHE A 87 -9.56 10.72 -20.70
N VAL A 88 -8.74 11.72 -20.38
CA VAL A 88 -9.11 13.14 -20.50
C VAL A 88 -9.40 13.50 -21.96
N LYS A 89 -8.65 12.95 -22.92
CA LYS A 89 -8.86 13.21 -24.34
C LYS A 89 -10.08 12.47 -24.92
N SER A 90 -10.39 11.27 -24.42
CA SER A 90 -11.43 10.42 -25.02
C SER A 90 -12.80 10.54 -24.35
N ALA A 91 -12.87 10.67 -23.02
CA ALA A 91 -14.10 10.48 -22.26
C ALA A 91 -14.57 11.72 -21.50
N ALA A 92 -13.68 12.70 -21.25
CA ALA A 92 -14.03 13.88 -20.46
C ALA A 92 -14.92 14.88 -21.20
N GLY A 93 -14.99 14.80 -22.54
CA GLY A 93 -15.82 15.67 -23.38
C GLY A 93 -17.28 15.21 -23.52
N GLU A 94 -17.54 13.92 -23.34
CA GLU A 94 -18.90 13.35 -23.50
C GLU A 94 -19.73 13.39 -22.21
N ALA A 95 -19.08 13.60 -21.06
CA ALA A 95 -19.72 13.57 -19.76
C ALA A 95 -20.32 14.94 -19.37
N THR A 96 -21.47 14.93 -18.70
CA THR A 96 -22.05 16.16 -18.16
C THR A 96 -21.24 16.61 -16.94
N ARG A 97 -20.83 17.89 -16.91
CA ARG A 97 -20.12 18.46 -15.76
C ARG A 97 -21.09 19.10 -14.76
N VAL A 98 -20.92 18.76 -13.49
CA VAL A 98 -21.66 19.34 -12.36
C VAL A 98 -20.74 20.19 -11.48
N PRO A 99 -21.27 21.26 -10.85
CA PRO A 99 -20.47 22.10 -9.97
C PRO A 99 -19.99 21.33 -8.73
N GLY A 100 -18.79 21.70 -8.25
CA GLY A 100 -18.19 21.14 -7.04
C GLY A 100 -16.86 20.42 -7.26
N THR A 101 -16.28 19.90 -6.18
CA THR A 101 -15.00 19.18 -6.22
C THR A 101 -15.19 17.71 -5.82
N ALA A 102 -14.72 16.79 -6.67
CA ALA A 102 -14.69 15.37 -6.35
C ALA A 102 -13.26 14.89 -6.15
N ILE A 103 -13.01 14.25 -5.00
CA ILE A 103 -11.73 13.64 -4.67
C ILE A 103 -11.86 12.14 -4.80
N PHE A 104 -11.20 11.56 -5.78
CA PHE A 104 -11.11 10.11 -5.96
C PHE A 104 -9.84 9.61 -5.30
N MET A 105 -9.98 8.85 -4.22
CA MET A 105 -8.82 8.27 -3.56
C MET A 105 -8.36 7.01 -4.29
N THR A 106 -7.05 6.90 -4.49
CA THR A 106 -6.41 5.78 -5.19
C THR A 106 -5.14 5.35 -4.48
N THR A 107 -4.86 4.05 -4.51
CA THR A 107 -3.64 3.43 -4.00
C THR A 107 -2.46 3.58 -4.97
N SER A 108 -2.74 3.74 -6.27
CA SER A 108 -1.73 3.98 -7.29
C SER A 108 -1.67 5.47 -7.62
N PRO A 109 -0.48 6.11 -7.61
CA PRO A 109 -0.33 7.49 -8.06
C PRO A 109 -0.47 7.63 -9.58
N GLU A 110 -0.33 6.54 -10.33
CA GLU A 110 -0.45 6.54 -11.78
C GLU A 110 -1.75 5.89 -12.26
N GLY A 111 -2.25 6.38 -13.40
CA GLY A 111 -3.49 5.94 -14.02
C GLY A 111 -4.76 6.60 -13.50
N VAL A 112 -5.88 6.25 -14.14
CA VAL A 112 -7.23 6.66 -13.73
C VAL A 112 -7.77 5.70 -12.67
N PRO A 113 -8.26 6.20 -11.52
CA PRO A 113 -8.86 5.33 -10.51
C PRO A 113 -10.11 4.61 -11.05
N HIS A 114 -10.25 3.33 -10.72
CA HIS A 114 -11.41 2.53 -11.15
C HIS A 114 -12.75 3.11 -10.66
N ALA A 115 -12.76 3.74 -9.49
CA ALA A 115 -13.94 4.44 -8.97
C ALA A 115 -14.43 5.56 -9.92
N LEU A 116 -13.52 6.28 -10.58
CA LEU A 116 -13.89 7.30 -11.56
C LEU A 116 -14.48 6.67 -12.82
N LEU A 117 -13.85 5.61 -13.34
CA LEU A 117 -14.35 4.89 -14.53
C LEU A 117 -15.75 4.33 -14.28
N HIS A 118 -15.96 3.73 -13.10
CA HIS A 118 -17.25 3.18 -12.71
C HIS A 118 -18.31 4.27 -12.53
N ASN A 119 -17.96 5.40 -11.89
CA ASN A 119 -18.84 6.55 -11.77
C ASN A 119 -19.27 7.07 -13.15
N LEU A 120 -18.34 7.20 -14.10
CA LEU A 120 -18.66 7.65 -15.44
C LEU A 120 -19.54 6.65 -16.20
N LYS A 121 -19.24 5.34 -16.09
CA LYS A 121 -20.02 4.28 -16.75
C LYS A 121 -21.51 4.29 -16.33
N HIS A 122 -21.79 4.51 -15.06
CA HIS A 122 -23.15 4.40 -14.52
C HIS A 122 -23.86 5.76 -14.40
N ASN A 123 -23.17 6.79 -13.91
CA ASN A 123 -23.78 8.09 -13.64
C ASN A 123 -23.59 9.07 -14.79
N LYS A 124 -22.59 8.88 -15.66
CA LYS A 124 -22.26 9.77 -16.79
C LYS A 124 -22.02 11.24 -16.39
N VAL A 125 -21.62 11.47 -15.14
CA VAL A 125 -21.40 12.80 -14.55
C VAL A 125 -19.94 12.93 -14.12
N LEU A 126 -19.36 14.10 -14.38
CA LEU A 126 -18.06 14.52 -13.88
C LEU A 126 -18.23 15.80 -13.06
N HIS A 127 -17.40 16.00 -12.04
CA HIS A 127 -17.37 17.29 -11.35
C HIS A 127 -16.51 18.27 -12.15
N GLU A 128 -16.74 19.57 -12.00
CA GLU A 128 -15.90 20.61 -12.61
C GLU A 128 -14.43 20.45 -12.23
N ARG A 129 -14.18 20.13 -10.95
CA ARG A 129 -12.84 19.83 -10.43
C ARG A 129 -12.77 18.39 -9.92
N ILE A 130 -11.83 17.63 -10.47
CA ILE A 130 -11.57 16.24 -10.11
C ILE A 130 -10.14 16.14 -9.59
N VAL A 131 -10.00 15.61 -8.38
CA VAL A 131 -8.70 15.38 -7.76
C VAL A 131 -8.47 13.89 -7.61
N LEU A 132 -7.39 13.40 -8.21
CA LEU A 132 -6.88 12.06 -8.01
C LEU A 132 -5.92 12.10 -6.82
N LEU A 133 -6.37 11.61 -5.67
CA LEU A 133 -5.64 11.70 -4.41
C LEU A 133 -4.99 10.36 -4.06
N THR A 134 -3.68 10.37 -3.88
CA THR A 134 -2.91 9.23 -3.36
C THR A 134 -2.29 9.58 -2.04
N VAL A 135 -2.46 8.72 -1.03
CA VAL A 135 -1.75 8.82 0.24
C VAL A 135 -0.62 7.79 0.25
N SER A 136 0.61 8.27 0.35
CA SER A 136 1.83 7.45 0.37
C SER A 136 2.47 7.55 1.75
N ILE A 137 2.57 6.41 2.42
CA ILE A 137 3.31 6.29 3.69
C ILE A 137 4.75 5.90 3.34
N LEU A 138 5.71 6.67 3.81
CA LEU A 138 7.15 6.51 3.56
C LEU A 138 7.84 5.82 4.73
N ASP A 139 8.98 5.17 4.46
CA ASP A 139 9.83 4.48 5.45
C ASP A 139 10.69 5.45 6.29
N GLN A 140 10.17 6.63 6.57
CA GLN A 140 10.77 7.63 7.45
C GLN A 140 9.74 8.03 8.52
N PRO A 141 10.16 8.35 9.76
CA PRO A 141 9.22 8.60 10.85
C PRO A 141 8.37 9.84 10.59
N HIS A 142 8.96 10.90 10.02
CA HIS A 142 8.29 12.15 9.70
C HIS A 142 8.76 12.68 8.33
N VAL A 143 7.85 13.34 7.61
CA VAL A 143 8.11 14.03 6.35
C VAL A 143 8.07 15.54 6.56
N ALA A 144 9.03 16.27 5.98
CA ALA A 144 9.09 17.72 6.00
C ALA A 144 7.88 18.34 5.28
N GLU A 145 7.36 19.46 5.77
CA GLU A 145 6.10 20.04 5.24
C GLU A 145 6.17 20.39 3.75
N SER A 146 7.33 20.80 3.24
CA SER A 146 7.57 21.08 1.82
C SER A 146 7.38 19.85 0.92
N ASP A 147 7.70 18.66 1.42
CA ASP A 147 7.66 17.42 0.64
C ASP A 147 6.37 16.62 0.88
N ARG A 148 5.49 17.09 1.79
CA ARG A 148 4.24 16.39 2.14
C ARG A 148 3.23 16.42 1.01
N VAL A 149 3.23 17.44 0.16
CA VAL A 149 2.22 17.61 -0.88
C VAL A 149 2.91 17.78 -2.22
N ARG A 150 2.67 16.84 -3.13
CA ARG A 150 3.00 17.00 -4.54
C ARG A 150 1.72 17.18 -5.32
N CYS A 151 1.67 18.25 -6.11
CA CYS A 151 0.55 18.57 -6.97
C CYS A 151 0.97 18.56 -8.43
N GLU A 152 0.10 18.05 -9.29
CA GLU A 152 0.26 18.07 -10.74
C GLU A 152 -1.09 18.41 -11.38
N ASP A 153 -1.10 19.40 -12.28
CA ASP A 153 -2.27 19.71 -13.10
C ASP A 153 -2.26 18.85 -14.37
N LEU A 154 -3.32 18.07 -14.58
CA LEU A 154 -3.46 17.17 -15.71
C LEU A 154 -4.34 17.78 -16.82
N GLY A 155 -4.87 18.99 -16.62
CA GLY A 155 -5.73 19.69 -17.55
C GLY A 155 -7.20 19.26 -17.47
N ALA A 156 -8.08 20.03 -18.12
CA ALA A 156 -9.53 19.81 -18.15
C ALA A 156 -10.18 19.64 -16.76
N GLY A 157 -9.68 20.35 -15.75
CA GLY A 157 -10.16 20.28 -14.36
C GLY A 157 -9.71 19.04 -13.59
N PHE A 158 -8.78 18.24 -14.14
CA PHE A 158 -8.15 17.12 -13.46
C PHE A 158 -6.86 17.56 -12.77
N HIS A 159 -6.75 17.24 -11.49
CA HIS A 159 -5.53 17.43 -10.71
C HIS A 159 -5.12 16.12 -10.07
N ARG A 160 -3.82 15.92 -9.90
CA ARG A 160 -3.26 14.82 -9.12
C ARG A 160 -2.58 15.37 -7.89
N ILE A 161 -2.91 14.79 -6.75
CA ILE A 161 -2.31 15.14 -5.47
C ILE A 161 -1.76 13.87 -4.84
N VAL A 162 -0.48 13.90 -4.48
CA VAL A 162 0.17 12.87 -3.69
C VAL A 162 0.50 13.45 -2.33
N LEU A 163 -0.19 12.97 -1.29
CA LEU A 163 0.11 13.29 0.10
C LEU A 163 1.10 12.26 0.64
N ARG A 164 2.21 12.72 1.21
CA ARG A 164 3.27 11.90 1.76
C ARG A 164 3.31 12.05 3.27
N TYR A 165 3.24 10.92 3.97
CA TYR A 165 3.33 10.86 5.43
C TYR A 165 4.44 9.91 5.84
N GLY A 166 5.05 10.17 6.98
CA GLY A 166 5.93 9.22 7.66
C GLY A 166 5.13 8.20 8.45
N PHE A 167 5.74 7.06 8.76
CA PHE A 167 5.06 5.94 9.42
C PHE A 167 4.61 6.24 10.87
N MET A 168 5.12 7.31 11.51
CA MET A 168 4.67 7.77 12.84
C MET A 168 3.70 8.96 12.78
N GLN A 169 3.34 9.45 11.59
CA GLN A 169 2.51 10.63 11.45
C GLN A 169 1.02 10.29 11.37
N ASP A 170 0.20 11.10 12.02
CA ASP A 170 -1.25 11.06 11.87
C ASP A 170 -1.68 11.44 10.45
N THR A 171 -2.44 10.56 9.80
CA THR A 171 -2.96 10.76 8.45
C THR A 171 -4.34 11.43 8.48
N ASP A 172 -4.35 12.75 8.67
CA ASP A 172 -5.55 13.58 8.51
C ASP A 172 -5.58 14.20 7.10
N VAL A 173 -6.32 13.55 6.21
CA VAL A 173 -6.46 13.98 4.80
C VAL A 173 -7.21 15.32 4.70
N PRO A 174 -8.37 15.50 5.38
CA PRO A 174 -9.07 16.78 5.42
C PRO A 174 -8.19 17.98 5.73
N ARG A 175 -7.48 17.89 6.86
CA ARG A 175 -6.62 18.97 7.35
C ARG A 175 -5.42 19.21 6.43
N ALA A 176 -4.91 18.16 5.79
CA ALA A 176 -3.85 18.32 4.81
C ALA A 176 -4.34 19.07 3.56
N LEU A 177 -5.53 18.74 3.05
CA LEU A 177 -6.12 19.38 1.87
C LEU A 177 -6.43 20.86 2.08
N GLU A 178 -6.89 21.26 3.29
CA GLU A 178 -7.12 22.68 3.61
C GLU A 178 -5.85 23.55 3.48
N ARG A 179 -4.68 22.95 3.67
CA ARG A 179 -3.38 23.64 3.56
C ARG A 179 -2.85 23.70 2.12
N VAL A 180 -3.46 22.96 1.19
CA VAL A 180 -3.01 22.91 -0.21
C VAL A 180 -3.54 24.13 -0.97
N THR A 181 -2.64 25.00 -1.39
CA THR A 181 -2.96 26.19 -2.19
C THR A 181 -2.48 26.09 -3.65
N THR A 182 -1.70 25.08 -3.99
CA THR A 182 -0.99 24.98 -5.28
C THR A 182 -1.77 24.29 -6.40
N CYS A 183 -2.95 23.72 -6.12
CA CYS A 183 -3.71 22.86 -7.05
C CYS A 183 -5.01 23.48 -7.56
N GLY A 184 -5.09 24.81 -7.68
CA GLY A 184 -6.33 25.54 -7.95
C GLY A 184 -6.95 26.15 -6.69
N PRO A 185 -8.26 26.41 -6.65
CA PRO A 185 -8.90 27.12 -5.54
C PRO A 185 -8.79 26.34 -4.22
N PRO A 186 -8.90 27.02 -3.06
CA PRO A 186 -8.85 26.37 -1.76
C PRO A 186 -9.97 25.31 -1.63
N PHE A 187 -9.64 24.17 -1.04
CA PHE A 187 -10.59 23.08 -0.84
C PHE A 187 -11.63 23.49 0.21
N ARG A 188 -12.89 23.65 -0.23
CA ARG A 188 -14.02 23.82 0.68
C ARG A 188 -14.59 22.45 1.01
N MET A 189 -14.40 22.00 2.24
CA MET A 189 -14.77 20.63 2.62
C MET A 189 -16.28 20.36 2.51
N ILE A 190 -17.11 21.39 2.69
CA ILE A 190 -18.55 21.34 2.48
C ILE A 190 -18.94 21.12 1.00
N GLU A 191 -18.10 21.49 0.04
CA GLU A 191 -18.40 21.32 -1.40
C GLU A 191 -17.62 20.14 -2.01
N THR A 192 -16.87 19.42 -1.17
CA THR A 192 -15.96 18.36 -1.59
C THR A 192 -16.55 16.99 -1.27
N SER A 193 -16.67 16.15 -2.28
CA SER A 193 -17.14 14.76 -2.15
C SER A 193 -15.98 13.79 -2.29
N PHE A 194 -15.83 12.86 -1.35
CA PHE A 194 -14.80 11.83 -1.37
C PHE A 194 -15.34 10.54 -1.96
N PHE A 195 -14.74 10.08 -3.03
CA PHE A 195 -15.04 8.80 -3.66
C PHE A 195 -13.96 7.79 -3.28
N LEU A 196 -14.38 6.74 -2.58
CA LEU A 196 -13.54 5.62 -2.20
C LEU A 196 -13.90 4.40 -3.04
N ALA A 197 -12.91 3.69 -3.55
CA ALA A 197 -13.13 2.36 -4.11
C ALA A 197 -13.11 1.33 -2.97
N ARG A 198 -14.22 0.63 -2.74
CA ARG A 198 -14.24 -0.53 -1.84
C ARG A 198 -14.08 -1.79 -2.67
N GLN A 199 -13.01 -2.53 -2.42
CA GLN A 199 -12.70 -3.73 -3.18
C GLN A 199 -13.32 -4.94 -2.48
N THR A 200 -14.15 -5.68 -3.22
CA THR A 200 -14.59 -7.02 -2.83
C THR A 200 -13.79 -8.02 -3.64
N LEU A 201 -13.12 -8.94 -2.96
CA LEU A 201 -12.34 -9.98 -3.60
C LEU A 201 -13.26 -11.07 -4.15
N LEU A 202 -13.06 -11.41 -5.41
CA LEU A 202 -13.59 -12.61 -6.04
C LEU A 202 -12.43 -13.56 -6.34
N SER A 203 -12.67 -14.86 -6.19
CA SER A 203 -11.66 -15.86 -6.51
C SER A 203 -11.55 -15.98 -8.04
N SER A 204 -10.36 -15.74 -8.59
CA SER A 204 -10.13 -15.88 -10.03
C SER A 204 -10.07 -17.36 -10.44
N LYS A 205 -10.32 -17.64 -11.73
CA LYS A 205 -10.08 -18.97 -12.32
C LYS A 205 -8.59 -19.35 -12.35
N ASN A 206 -7.69 -18.35 -12.39
CA ASN A 206 -6.24 -18.51 -12.34
C ASN A 206 -5.70 -17.86 -11.06
N PRO A 207 -5.66 -18.60 -9.93
CA PRO A 207 -5.36 -17.98 -8.64
C PRO A 207 -3.90 -17.54 -8.52
N GLY A 208 -3.66 -16.28 -8.17
CA GLY A 208 -2.32 -15.72 -7.94
C GLY A 208 -1.64 -16.19 -6.64
N MET A 209 -2.36 -16.95 -5.81
CA MET A 209 -1.88 -17.58 -4.58
C MET A 209 -2.67 -18.85 -4.24
N ALA A 210 -2.15 -19.67 -3.31
CA ALA A 210 -2.86 -20.87 -2.87
C ALA A 210 -4.26 -20.53 -2.28
N PRO A 211 -5.33 -21.32 -2.57
CA PRO A 211 -6.70 -20.98 -2.18
C PRO A 211 -6.92 -20.79 -0.67
N TRP A 212 -6.16 -21.49 0.16
CA TRP A 212 -6.24 -21.33 1.62
C TRP A 212 -5.66 -19.99 2.10
N ARG A 213 -4.60 -19.48 1.43
CA ARG A 213 -4.01 -18.16 1.71
C ARG A 213 -4.96 -17.06 1.27
N GLU A 214 -5.65 -17.26 0.15
CA GLU A 214 -6.66 -16.33 -0.34
C GLU A 214 -7.81 -16.18 0.67
N LYS A 215 -8.29 -17.29 1.26
CA LYS A 215 -9.31 -17.25 2.32
C LYS A 215 -8.86 -16.48 3.56
N ILE A 216 -7.63 -16.69 4.02
CA ILE A 216 -7.03 -15.93 5.13
C ILE A 216 -6.98 -14.45 4.76
N PHE A 217 -6.45 -14.13 3.58
CA PHE A 217 -6.35 -12.75 3.11
C PHE A 217 -7.71 -12.08 3.00
N ALA A 218 -8.71 -12.74 2.42
CA ALA A 218 -10.07 -12.23 2.30
C ALA A 218 -10.72 -12.00 3.68
N TRP A 219 -10.47 -12.90 4.63
CA TRP A 219 -10.92 -12.70 6.01
C TRP A 219 -10.23 -11.49 6.66
N MET A 220 -8.91 -11.33 6.51
CA MET A 220 -8.18 -10.18 7.03
C MET A 220 -8.66 -8.87 6.39
N LEU A 221 -8.86 -8.84 5.07
CA LEU A 221 -9.28 -7.65 4.34
C LEU A 221 -10.67 -7.18 4.78
N ARG A 222 -11.58 -8.10 5.10
CA ARG A 222 -12.91 -7.76 5.65
C ARG A 222 -12.86 -7.15 7.04
N ASN A 223 -11.85 -7.51 7.85
CA ASN A 223 -11.66 -7.01 9.21
C ASN A 223 -10.70 -5.80 9.27
N ALA A 224 -10.04 -5.44 8.17
CA ALA A 224 -9.16 -4.30 8.13
C ALA A 224 -9.95 -2.99 8.28
N GLU A 225 -9.33 -2.01 8.94
CA GLU A 225 -9.90 -0.67 9.08
C GLU A 225 -10.21 -0.06 7.70
N SER A 226 -11.35 0.60 7.58
CA SER A 226 -11.75 1.24 6.33
C SER A 226 -10.90 2.48 6.06
N ALA A 227 -10.63 2.76 4.78
CA ALA A 227 -9.91 3.98 4.39
C ALA A 227 -10.59 5.26 4.91
N MET A 228 -11.93 5.26 5.03
CA MET A 228 -12.68 6.37 5.60
C MET A 228 -12.26 6.68 7.04
N GLN A 229 -12.16 5.66 7.90
CA GLN A 229 -11.78 5.82 9.31
C GLN A 229 -10.30 6.17 9.44
N PHE A 230 -9.45 5.43 8.72
CA PHE A 230 -8.00 5.61 8.77
C PHE A 230 -7.56 7.02 8.32
N PHE A 231 -8.19 7.58 7.28
CA PHE A 231 -7.91 8.92 6.77
C PHE A 231 -8.79 10.03 7.39
N ARG A 232 -9.60 9.70 8.40
CA ARG A 232 -10.49 10.63 9.14
C ARG A 232 -11.43 11.43 8.22
N LEU A 233 -11.97 10.79 7.18
CA LEU A 233 -12.81 11.48 6.21
C LEU A 233 -14.18 11.85 6.80
N PRO A 234 -14.80 12.97 6.38
CA PRO A 234 -16.13 13.35 6.86
C PRO A 234 -17.19 12.34 6.41
N THR A 235 -17.85 11.67 7.36
CA THR A 235 -18.81 10.58 7.09
C THR A 235 -19.95 10.97 6.15
N ASN A 236 -20.44 12.21 6.23
CA ASN A 236 -21.56 12.71 5.41
C ASN A 236 -21.14 13.12 3.98
N ARG A 237 -19.87 12.95 3.60
CA ARG A 237 -19.32 13.34 2.29
C ARG A 237 -18.55 12.23 1.59
N VAL A 238 -18.61 11.02 2.12
CA VAL A 238 -17.91 9.86 1.57
C VAL A 238 -18.90 8.98 0.81
N ILE A 239 -18.54 8.66 -0.43
CA ILE A 239 -19.26 7.73 -1.29
C ILE A 239 -18.33 6.55 -1.54
N GLU A 240 -18.69 5.38 -1.02
CA GLU A 240 -18.00 4.12 -1.34
C GLU A 240 -18.59 3.51 -2.61
N LEU A 241 -17.77 3.40 -3.64
CA LEU A 241 -18.11 2.67 -4.86
C LEU A 241 -17.53 1.26 -4.75
N GLY A 242 -18.43 0.28 -4.60
CA GLY A 242 -18.05 -1.13 -4.61
C GLY A 242 -17.52 -1.54 -5.97
N SER A 243 -16.36 -2.18 -5.99
CA SER A 243 -15.78 -2.80 -7.18
C SER A 243 -15.36 -4.22 -6.86
N GLN A 244 -15.68 -5.16 -7.75
CA GLN A 244 -15.20 -6.53 -7.65
C GLN A 244 -13.82 -6.62 -8.30
N VAL A 245 -12.88 -7.28 -7.64
CA VAL A 245 -11.54 -7.55 -8.15
C VAL A 245 -11.25 -9.03 -8.01
N GLU A 246 -10.83 -9.65 -9.11
CA GLU A 246 -10.38 -11.04 -9.14
C GLU A 246 -8.87 -11.10 -8.91
N ILE A 247 -8.41 -11.99 -8.02
CA ILE A 247 -6.98 -12.25 -7.71
C ILE A 247 -6.67 -13.74 -7.66
#